data_AF-A0A2E9UN59-F1
#
_entry.id   AF-A0A2E9UN59-F1
#
_cell.length_a   1.000
_cell.length_b   1.000
_cell.length_c   1.000
_cell.angle_alpha   90.00
_cell.angle_beta   90.00
_cell.angle_gamma   90.00
#
_symmetry.space_group_name_H-M   'P 1'
#
loop_
_entity.id
_entity.type
_entity.pdbx_description
1 polymer ?
#
loop_
_entity_poly.entity_id
_entity_poly.type
_entity_poly.pdbx_seq_one_letter_code
_entity_poly.pdbx_strand_id
1 'polypeptide(L)'
;MVLEKLKQVPDPTYVHAGPLTDFVSSLFVAAGMPAAGAQLSAAVLVDADMNGIDTHGVSYNIDHHYLVGLLDGYINPTPDMKVTYETPGTAVIDADRGMGMIAGVMAMELAIEK
;
A
#
# COMPACT_ATOMS: atom_id res chain seq x y z
N MET A 1 9.48 15.16 16.98
CA MET A 1 9.18 14.68 15.60
C MET A 1 8.63 13.26 15.74
N VAL A 2 7.52 12.89 15.08
CA VAL A 2 6.82 11.58 15.25
C VAL A 2 7.78 10.37 15.22
N LEU A 3 8.91 10.52 14.52
CA LEU A 3 10.00 9.58 14.32
C LEU A 3 10.77 9.10 15.58
N GLU A 4 10.82 9.87 16.68
CA GLU A 4 11.58 9.43 17.88
C GLU A 4 10.80 8.45 18.76
N LYS A 5 9.47 8.48 18.69
CA LYS A 5 8.60 7.68 19.59
C LYS A 5 8.51 6.20 19.20
N LEU A 6 8.85 5.85 17.96
CA LEU A 6 8.77 4.46 17.47
C LEU A 6 10.05 3.66 17.70
N LYS A 7 11.20 4.34 17.93
CA LYS A 7 12.50 3.67 18.07
C LYS A 7 12.85 3.20 19.48
N GLN A 8 12.09 3.65 20.49
CA GLN A 8 12.26 3.26 21.88
C GLN A 8 10.92 2.86 22.47
N VAL A 9 10.44 1.68 22.06
CA VAL A 9 9.25 1.06 22.64
C VAL A 9 9.70 0.25 23.86
N PRO A 10 9.37 0.65 25.10
CA PRO A 10 9.62 -0.19 26.26
C PRO A 10 8.79 -1.46 26.16
N ASP A 11 9.44 -2.61 26.35
CA ASP A 11 8.81 -3.95 26.26
C ASP A 11 8.16 -4.25 24.89
N PRO A 12 8.95 -4.34 23.80
CA PRO A 12 8.39 -4.53 22.47
C PRO A 12 7.81 -5.93 22.30
N THR A 13 6.62 -6.00 21.70
CA THR A 13 6.07 -7.25 21.16
C THR A 13 6.47 -7.38 19.70
N TYR A 14 7.14 -8.49 19.36
CA TYR A 14 7.53 -8.79 17.99
C TYR A 14 6.44 -9.61 17.30
N VAL A 15 6.15 -9.25 16.05
CA VAL A 15 5.20 -9.95 15.19
C VAL A 15 5.94 -10.43 13.94
N HIS A 16 5.65 -11.64 13.48
CA HIS A 16 6.23 -12.16 12.24
C HIS A 16 5.62 -11.47 11.01
N ALA A 17 6.46 -11.16 10.02
CA ALA A 17 6.06 -10.50 8.79
C ALA A 17 4.93 -11.23 8.06
N GLY A 18 5.01 -12.56 7.88
CA GLY A 18 3.99 -13.33 7.19
C GLY A 18 2.59 -13.19 7.81
N PRO A 19 2.41 -13.53 9.10
CA PRO A 19 1.14 -13.32 9.80
C PRO A 19 0.65 -11.86 9.79
N LEU A 20 1.55 -10.88 9.86
CA LEU A 20 1.20 -9.47 9.78
C LEU A 20 0.66 -9.12 8.38
N THR A 21 1.31 -9.58 7.32
CA THR A 21 0.85 -9.41 5.93
C THR A 21 -0.53 -10.02 5.74
N ASP A 22 -0.76 -11.25 6.20
CA ASP A 22 -2.04 -11.93 6.07
C ASP A 22 -3.16 -11.20 6.83
N PHE A 23 -2.85 -10.70 8.03
CA PHE A 23 -3.77 -9.87 8.81
C PHE A 23 -4.14 -8.59 8.05
N VAL A 24 -3.16 -7.81 7.60
CA VAL A 24 -3.40 -6.55 6.88
C VAL A 24 -4.15 -6.78 5.57
N SER A 25 -3.79 -7.84 4.83
CA SER A 25 -4.48 -8.25 3.61
C SER A 25 -5.96 -8.54 3.87
N SER A 26 -6.28 -9.24 4.97
CA SER A 26 -7.66 -9.52 5.36
C SER A 26 -8.47 -8.25 5.65
N LEU A 27 -7.85 -7.21 6.20
CA LEU A 27 -8.50 -5.91 6.44
C LEU A 27 -8.82 -5.21 5.12
N PHE A 28 -7.89 -5.21 4.16
CA PHE A 28 -8.12 -4.64 2.84
C PHE A 28 -9.21 -5.38 2.05
N VAL A 29 -9.24 -6.70 2.13
CA VAL A 29 -10.34 -7.51 1.54
C VAL A 29 -11.66 -7.15 2.19
N ALA A 30 -11.71 -7.05 3.53
CA ALA A 30 -12.92 -6.64 4.24
C ALA A 30 -13.38 -5.22 3.86
N ALA A 31 -12.44 -4.34 3.49
CA ALA A 31 -12.69 -3.01 2.97
C ALA A 31 -13.02 -2.97 1.46
N GLY A 32 -13.20 -4.12 0.82
CA GLY A 32 -13.71 -4.25 -0.56
C GLY A 32 -12.65 -4.44 -1.65
N MET A 33 -11.36 -4.52 -1.31
CA MET A 33 -10.31 -4.75 -2.31
C MET A 33 -10.30 -6.21 -2.80
N PRO A 34 -9.94 -6.47 -4.07
CA PRO A 34 -9.65 -7.81 -4.55
C PRO A 34 -8.46 -8.43 -3.81
N ALA A 35 -8.53 -9.75 -3.55
CA ALA A 35 -7.53 -10.46 -2.73
C ALA A 35 -6.08 -10.27 -3.20
N ALA A 36 -5.84 -10.29 -4.52
CA ALA A 36 -4.50 -10.09 -5.08
C ALA A 36 -3.95 -8.68 -4.78
N GLY A 37 -4.78 -7.64 -4.96
CA GLY A 37 -4.40 -6.26 -4.68
C GLY A 37 -4.23 -5.98 -3.19
N ALA A 38 -5.07 -6.61 -2.36
CA ALA A 38 -4.96 -6.56 -0.91
C ALA A 38 -3.64 -7.19 -0.42
N GLN A 39 -3.28 -8.36 -0.95
CA GLN A 39 -2.02 -9.04 -0.60
C GLN A 39 -0.80 -8.22 -1.02
N LEU A 40 -0.81 -7.67 -2.23
CA LEU A 40 0.27 -6.82 -2.72
C LEU A 40 0.44 -5.57 -1.84
N SER A 41 -0.66 -4.89 -1.53
CA SER A 41 -0.65 -3.68 -0.70
C SER A 41 -0.17 -3.98 0.73
N ALA A 42 -0.62 -5.08 1.32
CA ALA A 42 -0.16 -5.52 2.63
C ALA A 42 1.35 -5.83 2.63
N ALA A 43 1.83 -6.53 1.60
CA ALA A 43 3.25 -6.86 1.47
C ALA A 43 4.13 -5.62 1.37
N VAL A 44 3.70 -4.57 0.66
CA VAL A 44 4.46 -3.30 0.56
C VAL A 44 4.58 -2.60 1.92
N LEU A 45 3.50 -2.56 2.72
CA LEU A 45 3.55 -1.96 4.06
C LEU A 45 4.45 -2.75 5.00
N VAL A 46 4.35 -4.07 4.98
CA VAL A 46 5.20 -4.93 5.81
C VAL A 46 6.65 -4.85 5.35
N ASP A 47 6.93 -4.74 4.05
CA ASP A 47 8.28 -4.52 3.55
C ASP A 47 8.88 -3.20 4.06
N ALA A 48 8.09 -2.12 4.14
CA ALA A 48 8.53 -0.87 4.74
C ALA A 48 8.88 -1.03 6.24
N ASP A 49 8.06 -1.77 7.01
CA ASP A 49 8.37 -2.11 8.41
C ASP A 49 9.68 -2.93 8.51
N MET A 50 9.86 -3.92 7.63
CA MET A 50 11.07 -4.77 7.61
C MET A 50 12.34 -4.00 7.24
N ASN A 51 12.21 -2.90 6.51
CA ASN A 51 13.29 -1.97 6.18
C ASN A 51 13.49 -0.87 7.24
N GLY A 52 12.73 -0.88 8.35
CA GLY A 52 12.81 0.12 9.42
C GLY A 52 12.30 1.51 9.01
N ILE A 53 11.41 1.56 8.02
CA ILE A 53 10.74 2.78 7.55
C ILE A 53 9.34 2.84 8.17
N ASP A 54 9.29 2.95 9.49
CA ASP A 54 8.05 2.81 10.27
C ASP A 54 6.95 3.82 9.88
N THR A 55 7.33 4.98 9.32
CA THR A 55 6.36 5.99 8.84
C THR A 55 5.64 5.58 7.56
N HIS A 56 6.13 4.59 6.84
CA HIS A 56 5.52 4.06 5.61
C HIS A 56 5.01 2.62 5.79
N GLY A 57 5.20 2.05 6.98
CA GLY A 57 4.75 0.70 7.32
C GLY A 57 3.33 0.63 7.86
N VAL A 58 2.99 -0.52 8.43
CA VAL A 58 1.61 -0.86 8.83
C VAL A 58 1.13 0.06 9.96
N SER A 59 1.92 0.21 11.02
CA SER A 59 1.48 0.85 12.27
C SER A 59 1.10 2.33 12.12
N TYR A 60 1.69 3.04 11.16
CA TYR A 60 1.38 4.45 10.91
C TYR A 60 0.29 4.64 9.86
N ASN A 61 0.26 3.81 8.81
CA ASN A 61 -0.57 4.12 7.65
C ASN A 61 -1.89 3.37 7.58
N ILE A 62 -2.01 2.22 8.24
CA ILE A 62 -3.18 1.35 8.05
C ILE A 62 -4.47 2.05 8.48
N ASP A 63 -4.45 2.73 9.62
CA ASP A 63 -5.57 3.42 10.25
C ASP A 63 -5.64 4.91 9.89
N HIS A 64 -4.51 5.57 9.58
CA HIS A 64 -4.50 7.00 9.24
C HIS A 64 -4.83 7.28 7.77
N HIS A 65 -4.54 6.34 6.87
CA HIS A 65 -4.57 6.60 5.43
C HIS A 65 -5.34 5.54 4.65
N TYR A 66 -4.96 4.26 4.76
CA TYR A 66 -5.43 3.26 3.80
C TYR A 66 -6.82 2.73 4.12
N LEU A 67 -7.07 2.24 5.35
CA LEU A 67 -8.40 1.76 5.71
C LEU A 67 -9.41 2.90 5.76
N VAL A 68 -9.04 4.04 6.36
CA VAL A 68 -9.92 5.22 6.36
C VAL A 68 -10.24 5.65 4.94
N GLY A 69 -9.27 5.65 4.02
CA GLY A 69 -9.53 5.99 2.62
C GLY A 69 -10.44 5.05 1.86
N LEU A 70 -10.33 3.76 2.13
CA LEU A 70 -11.23 2.77 1.56
C LEU A 70 -12.64 2.90 2.15
N LEU A 71 -12.76 3.08 3.47
CA LEU A 71 -14.04 3.17 4.17
C LEU A 71 -14.78 4.49 3.89
N ASP A 72 -14.06 5.61 3.81
CA ASP A 72 -14.62 6.93 3.47
C ASP A 72 -14.83 7.10 1.95
N GLY A 73 -14.40 6.12 1.15
CA GLY A 73 -14.61 6.06 -0.29
C GLY A 73 -13.75 7.01 -1.12
N TYR A 74 -12.67 7.58 -0.54
CA TYR A 74 -11.75 8.41 -1.31
C TYR A 74 -10.63 7.64 -2.00
N ILE A 75 -10.39 6.40 -1.60
CA ILE A 75 -9.61 5.39 -2.33
C ILE A 75 -10.62 4.44 -2.99
N ASN A 76 -10.49 4.24 -4.30
CA ASN A 76 -11.29 3.26 -5.03
C ASN A 76 -10.68 1.86 -4.79
N PRO A 77 -11.43 0.91 -4.19
CA PRO A 77 -10.93 -0.45 -3.95
C PRO A 77 -10.80 -1.28 -5.23
N THR A 78 -11.54 -0.92 -6.28
CA THR A 78 -11.59 -1.62 -7.57
C THR A 78 -11.44 -0.60 -8.72
N PRO A 79 -10.26 0.04 -8.85
CA PRO A 79 -10.03 1.10 -9.82
C PRO A 79 -9.95 0.55 -11.26
N ASP A 80 -10.51 1.30 -12.21
CA ASP A 80 -10.29 1.08 -13.65
C ASP A 80 -9.07 1.88 -14.14
N MET A 81 -7.88 1.35 -13.84
CA MET A 81 -6.62 2.03 -14.17
C MET A 81 -6.28 1.90 -15.66
N LYS A 82 -5.88 3.02 -16.28
CA LYS A 82 -5.63 3.08 -17.73
C LYS A 82 -4.48 3.99 -18.09
N VAL A 83 -3.73 3.60 -19.12
CA VAL A 83 -2.79 4.49 -19.80
C VAL A 83 -3.61 5.47 -20.65
N THR A 84 -3.50 6.76 -20.36
CA THR A 84 -4.24 7.81 -21.07
C THR A 84 -3.43 8.45 -22.18
N TYR A 85 -2.10 8.36 -22.09
CA TYR A 85 -1.17 8.90 -23.08
C TYR A 85 0.18 8.20 -22.97
N GLU A 86 0.86 8.00 -24.11
CA GLU A 86 2.21 7.44 -24.13
C GLU A 86 3.07 7.99 -25.28
N THR A 87 4.38 7.93 -25.08
CA THR A 87 5.43 8.15 -26.08
C THR A 87 6.43 6.99 -26.00
N PRO A 88 7.48 6.94 -26.86
CA PRO A 88 8.50 5.91 -26.75
C PRO A 88 9.19 5.83 -25.38
N GLY A 89 9.31 6.94 -24.64
CA GLY A 89 10.01 6.97 -23.36
C GLY A 89 9.18 7.46 -22.17
N THR A 90 7.87 7.67 -22.33
CA THR A 90 6.99 8.16 -21.25
C THR A 90 5.59 7.57 -21.34
N ALA A 91 4.89 7.51 -20.21
CA ALA A 91 3.47 7.20 -20.13
C ALA A 91 2.77 8.02 -19.04
N VAL A 92 1.47 8.23 -19.22
CA VAL A 92 0.58 8.83 -18.23
C VAL A 92 -0.50 7.82 -17.88
N ILE A 93 -0.63 7.50 -16.59
CA ILE A 93 -1.63 6.56 -16.07
C ILE A 93 -2.67 7.36 -15.27
N ASP A 94 -3.94 7.17 -15.60
CA ASP A 94 -5.05 7.52 -14.73
C ASP A 94 -5.31 6.33 -13.81
N ALA A 95 -5.06 6.51 -12.51
CA ALA A 95 -5.19 5.46 -11.51
C ALA A 95 -6.62 5.32 -10.96
N ASP A 96 -7.57 6.14 -11.39
CA ASP A 96 -8.98 6.09 -10.94
C ASP A 96 -9.13 6.08 -9.40
N ARG A 97 -8.33 6.92 -8.73
CA ARG A 97 -8.23 6.99 -7.26
C ARG A 97 -7.88 5.67 -6.57
N GLY A 98 -7.27 4.75 -7.32
CA GLY A 98 -6.85 3.45 -6.85
C GLY A 98 -5.79 3.51 -5.75
N MET A 99 -5.60 2.38 -5.08
CA MET A 99 -4.55 2.21 -4.09
C MET A 99 -3.17 2.50 -4.71
N GLY A 100 -2.45 3.47 -4.16
CA GLY A 100 -1.16 3.92 -4.71
C GLY A 100 -0.12 2.82 -4.85
N MET A 101 -0.13 1.83 -3.95
CA MET A 101 0.77 0.66 -4.01
C MET A 101 0.50 -0.22 -5.24
N ILE A 102 -0.75 -0.31 -5.70
CA ILE A 102 -1.12 -1.07 -6.89
C ILE A 102 -0.81 -0.26 -8.15
N ALA A 103 -1.20 1.03 -8.16
CA ALA A 103 -0.92 1.93 -9.27
C ALA A 103 0.59 2.10 -9.53
N GLY A 104 1.40 2.13 -8.46
CA GLY A 104 2.85 2.22 -8.54
C GLY A 104 3.49 1.00 -9.19
N VAL A 105 3.00 -0.21 -8.89
CA VAL A 105 3.48 -1.45 -9.53
C VAL A 105 3.17 -1.43 -11.03
N MET A 106 1.92 -1.12 -11.40
CA MET A 106 1.53 -0.99 -12.82
C MET A 106 2.40 0.06 -13.55
N ALA A 107 2.65 1.21 -12.91
CA ALA A 107 3.46 2.26 -13.49
C ALA A 107 4.92 1.84 -13.69
N MET A 108 5.50 1.12 -12.72
CA MET A 108 6.86 0.62 -12.82
C MET A 108 7.01 -0.48 -13.86
N GLU A 109 6.05 -1.40 -13.94
CA GLU A 109 6.02 -2.45 -14.98
C GLU A 109 6.01 -1.83 -16.38
N LEU A 110 5.14 -0.83 -16.61
CA LEU A 110 5.10 -0.10 -17.88
C LEU A 110 6.39 0.68 -18.16
N ALA A 111 7.05 1.21 -17.13
CA ALA A 111 8.32 1.91 -17.28
C ALA A 111 9.48 0.97 -17.63
N ILE A 112 9.47 -0.27 -17.13
CA ILE A 112 10.48 -1.30 -17.45
C ILE A 112 10.31 -1.82 -18.88
N GLU A 113 9.08 -1.91 -19.39
CA GLU A 113 8.79 -2.37 -20.75
C GLU A 113 9.25 -1.39 -21.84
N LYS A 114 9.30 -0.09 -21.53
CA LYS A 114 9.71 0.97 -22.46
C LYS A 114 11.22 1.14 -22.53
#